data_AF-W7AJQ9-F1
#
_entry.id   AF-W7AJQ9-F1
#
_cell.length_a   1.000
_cell.length_b   1.000
_cell.length_c   1.000
_cell.angle_alpha   90.00
_cell.angle_beta   90.00
_cell.angle_gamma   90.00
#
_symmetry.space_group_name_H-M   'P 1'
#
loop_
_entity.id
_entity.type
_entity.pdbx_description
1 polymer ?
#
loop_
_entity_poly.entity_id
_entity_poly.type
_entity_poly.pdbx_seq_one_letter_code
_entity_poly.pdbx_strand_id
1 'polypeptide(L)'
;MASELHELSYWEKIYTNEKDNYKELNIELEEWFEENCDKIINWIDNNFKENKNISILDIGSGNGLFLHKLYKKGFVNLYGFDFSKTAIDLARSFFEDNDMNNIYVQVLDICNIRTELNLADSKLARTYDLLNDKGTFDIFFMNNKQTEYFQQVSFFFKVNTLFLITSCNCCKEELLEIVNSFNQNSSKIQLSVIDEIFYETITFGGKTGQTITTLIFKYAFVETKYVDKNRLAYSLTNSSNFYRSKPYSNILTRIKNYAFKAIYKTKLLTYVNDINNLNLGKEKNEFYLIALPLSDKFNPFSGTFCHDNIQYSDKASLPIFIYDILISKHIEVPWNFVIEKVDIKKKEIYNKITMPEISMPNNYKNINKLDRIFINVLDFKAKKNFLFLPNYIMKSLQLNCFDVVRLKFVKLETATSVILQPHDKKFFQLDEPKKILEEKLRYYSCLTKNSTICIFHNNFDYYFDVVKIDSEKKKDVEVASIQDADVIFDFVKEKYP
;
A
#
# COMPACT_ATOMS: atom_id res chain seq x y z
N MET A 1 17.49 -9.81 -10.93
CA MET A 1 17.48 -11.28 -10.96
C MET A 1 16.04 -11.74 -11.14
N ALA A 2 15.80 -13.02 -11.43
CA ALA A 2 14.46 -13.57 -11.24
C ALA A 2 14.05 -13.32 -9.77
N SER A 3 12.77 -13.07 -9.51
CA SER A 3 12.27 -12.93 -8.14
C SER A 3 12.54 -14.24 -7.40
N GLU A 4 13.31 -14.26 -6.30
CA GLU A 4 13.62 -15.49 -5.54
C GLU A 4 12.37 -16.14 -4.89
N LEU A 5 11.18 -15.54 -5.03
CA LEU A 5 9.90 -16.04 -4.48
C LEU A 5 9.48 -17.41 -5.05
N HIS A 6 10.04 -17.85 -6.18
CA HIS A 6 9.84 -19.21 -6.70
C HIS A 6 10.88 -20.21 -6.18
N GLU A 7 11.93 -19.73 -5.51
CA GLU A 7 13.01 -20.57 -5.01
C GLU A 7 12.65 -21.10 -3.62
N LEU A 8 12.73 -22.42 -3.47
CA LEU A 8 12.53 -23.09 -2.18
C LEU A 8 13.49 -22.55 -1.11
N SER A 9 14.73 -22.25 -1.47
CA SER A 9 15.77 -21.69 -0.58
C SER A 9 15.34 -20.37 0.09
N TYR A 10 14.59 -19.52 -0.61
CA TYR A 10 14.09 -18.25 -0.07
C TYR A 10 13.08 -18.50 1.05
N TRP A 11 12.09 -19.36 0.79
CA TRP A 11 11.03 -19.68 1.74
C TRP A 11 11.52 -20.52 2.91
N GLU A 12 12.40 -21.50 2.66
CA GLU A 12 13.04 -22.29 3.71
C GLU A 12 13.77 -21.41 4.72
N LYS A 13 14.44 -20.34 4.27
CA LYS A 13 15.08 -19.38 5.18
C LYS A 13 14.08 -18.62 6.05
N ILE A 14 12.95 -18.18 5.47
CA ILE A 14 11.90 -17.48 6.20
C ILE A 14 11.29 -18.41 7.26
N TYR A 15 10.87 -19.61 6.86
CA TYR A 15 10.23 -20.55 7.77
C TYR A 15 11.19 -21.14 8.79
N THR A 16 12.49 -21.22 8.51
CA THR A 16 13.50 -21.60 9.52
C THR A 16 13.56 -20.53 10.61
N ASN A 17 13.71 -19.26 10.24
CA ASN A 17 13.71 -18.16 11.21
C ASN A 17 12.41 -18.11 12.02
N GLU A 18 11.26 -18.30 11.37
CA GLU A 18 9.95 -18.30 12.04
C GLU A 18 9.81 -19.48 13.01
N LYS A 19 10.27 -20.67 12.61
CA LYS A 19 10.31 -21.86 13.47
C LYS A 19 11.19 -21.65 14.69
N ASP A 20 12.36 -21.03 14.53
CA ASP A 20 13.26 -20.71 15.63
C ASP A 20 12.60 -19.69 16.59
N ASN A 21 11.97 -18.65 16.05
CA ASN A 21 11.21 -17.67 16.84
C ASN A 21 10.06 -18.30 17.63
N TYR A 22 9.30 -19.21 17.00
CA TYR A 22 8.18 -19.90 17.65
C TYR A 22 8.68 -20.84 18.75
N LYS A 23 9.71 -21.66 18.47
CA LYS A 23 10.20 -22.68 19.42
C LYS A 23 11.05 -22.12 20.56
N GLU A 24 11.92 -21.14 20.29
CA GLU A 24 12.88 -20.64 21.27
C GLU A 24 12.38 -19.40 22.01
N LEU A 25 11.54 -18.59 21.36
CA LEU A 25 11.12 -17.28 21.88
C LEU A 25 9.61 -17.19 22.15
N ASN A 26 8.84 -18.24 21.83
CA ASN A 26 7.39 -18.30 21.98
C ASN A 26 6.66 -17.11 21.31
N ILE A 27 7.19 -16.65 20.17
CA ILE A 27 6.59 -15.59 19.36
C ILE A 27 5.48 -16.22 18.50
N GLU A 28 4.30 -15.59 18.46
CA GLU A 28 3.18 -16.05 17.63
C GLU A 28 3.56 -16.06 16.15
N LEU A 29 3.03 -17.04 15.40
CA LEU A 29 3.20 -17.13 13.96
C LEU A 29 2.61 -15.91 13.25
N GLU A 30 3.23 -15.48 12.16
CA GLU A 30 2.77 -14.36 11.34
C GLU A 30 2.10 -14.88 10.05
N GLU A 31 1.04 -14.21 9.59
CA GLU A 31 0.38 -14.56 8.34
C GLU A 31 0.73 -13.52 7.26
N TRP A 32 1.29 -13.97 6.14
CA TRP A 32 1.85 -13.07 5.12
C TRP A 32 0.82 -12.08 4.54
N PHE A 33 -0.47 -12.43 4.59
CA PHE A 33 -1.59 -11.61 4.14
C PHE A 33 -2.44 -11.00 5.28
N GLU A 34 -1.96 -11.01 6.52
CA GLU A 34 -2.61 -10.60 7.79
C GLU A 34 -3.92 -9.79 7.69
N GLU A 35 -3.89 -8.49 7.35
CA GLU A 35 -5.09 -7.62 7.32
C GLU A 35 -6.16 -8.08 6.29
N ASN A 36 -5.76 -8.84 5.27
CA ASN A 36 -6.64 -9.33 4.20
C ASN A 36 -7.18 -10.74 4.47
N CYS A 37 -6.43 -11.55 5.22
CA CYS A 37 -6.84 -12.91 5.58
C CYS A 37 -8.16 -12.92 6.37
N ASP A 38 -8.36 -11.97 7.28
CA ASP A 38 -9.59 -11.92 8.07
C ASP A 38 -10.83 -11.62 7.19
N LYS A 39 -10.68 -10.85 6.09
CA LYS A 39 -11.76 -10.64 5.13
C LYS A 39 -12.13 -11.92 4.38
N ILE A 40 -11.13 -12.69 3.97
CA ILE A 40 -11.32 -14.00 3.32
C ILE A 40 -12.01 -14.97 4.30
N ILE A 41 -11.51 -15.07 5.53
CA ILE A 41 -12.08 -15.94 6.57
C ILE A 41 -13.53 -15.52 6.87
N ASN A 42 -13.81 -14.23 7.02
CA ASN A 42 -15.17 -13.75 7.27
C ASN A 42 -16.10 -14.02 6.08
N TRP A 43 -15.61 -13.90 4.85
CA TRP A 43 -16.39 -14.26 3.66
C TRP A 43 -16.74 -15.76 3.67
N ILE A 44 -15.77 -16.64 3.96
CA ILE A 44 -15.98 -18.09 4.07
C ILE A 44 -16.96 -18.40 5.22
N ASP A 45 -16.73 -17.80 6.39
CA ASP A 45 -17.55 -17.98 7.59
C ASP A 45 -19.02 -17.61 7.34
N ASN A 46 -19.26 -16.50 6.66
CA ASN A 46 -20.60 -16.01 6.31
C ASN A 46 -21.28 -16.90 5.27
N ASN A 47 -20.58 -17.30 4.20
CA ASN A 47 -21.15 -18.14 3.14
C ASN A 47 -21.44 -19.58 3.59
N PHE A 48 -20.69 -20.07 4.58
CA PHE A 48 -20.83 -21.42 5.12
C PHE A 48 -21.22 -21.42 6.60
N LYS A 49 -21.97 -20.41 7.04
CA LYS A 49 -22.38 -20.25 8.44
C LYS A 49 -23.14 -21.48 8.96
N GLU A 50 -24.00 -22.06 8.12
CA GLU A 50 -24.86 -23.20 8.46
C GLU A 50 -24.20 -24.56 8.21
N ASN A 51 -23.13 -24.62 7.42
CA ASN A 51 -22.44 -25.87 7.08
C ASN A 51 -20.91 -25.72 7.20
N LYS A 52 -20.38 -26.03 8.38
CA LYS A 52 -18.93 -26.02 8.67
C LYS A 52 -18.20 -27.31 8.29
N ASN A 53 -18.92 -28.29 7.73
CA ASN A 53 -18.36 -29.57 7.30
C ASN A 53 -17.84 -29.55 5.86
N ILE A 54 -17.83 -28.40 5.19
CA ILE A 54 -17.25 -28.27 3.85
C ILE A 54 -15.76 -28.60 3.86
N SER A 55 -15.29 -29.24 2.79
CA SER A 55 -13.89 -29.54 2.57
C SER A 55 -13.16 -28.33 1.98
N ILE A 56 -12.17 -27.81 2.71
CA ILE A 56 -11.40 -26.61 2.33
C ILE A 56 -9.94 -26.99 2.10
N LEU A 57 -9.39 -26.60 0.95
CA LEU A 57 -7.96 -26.73 0.63
C LEU A 57 -7.32 -25.34 0.53
N ASP A 58 -6.26 -25.09 1.31
CA ASP A 58 -5.40 -23.93 1.19
C ASP A 58 -4.14 -24.27 0.37
N ILE A 59 -3.99 -23.63 -0.78
CA ILE A 59 -2.88 -23.81 -1.73
C ILE A 59 -1.74 -22.88 -1.32
N GLY A 60 -0.56 -23.44 -1.07
CA GLY A 60 0.56 -22.71 -0.49
C GLY A 60 0.24 -22.28 0.94
N SER A 61 -0.08 -23.26 1.79
CA SER A 61 -0.60 -23.01 3.13
C SER A 61 0.42 -22.41 4.09
N GLY A 62 1.71 -22.36 3.73
CA GLY A 62 2.79 -21.88 4.57
C GLY A 62 2.81 -22.56 5.94
N ASN A 63 2.91 -21.75 7.00
CA ASN A 63 2.88 -22.18 8.40
C ASN A 63 1.49 -22.67 8.90
N GLY A 64 0.45 -22.62 8.06
CA GLY A 64 -0.87 -23.14 8.37
C GLY A 64 -1.76 -22.22 9.22
N LEU A 65 -1.35 -20.98 9.49
CA LEU A 65 -2.10 -20.05 10.35
C LEU A 65 -3.50 -19.71 9.79
N PHE A 66 -3.66 -19.58 8.47
CA PHE A 66 -4.97 -19.44 7.83
C PHE A 66 -5.93 -20.60 8.16
N LEU A 67 -5.44 -21.84 8.08
CA LEU A 67 -6.22 -23.04 8.40
C LEU A 67 -6.60 -23.07 9.89
N HIS A 68 -5.70 -22.68 10.78
CA HIS A 68 -6.01 -22.51 12.21
C HIS A 68 -7.14 -21.51 12.45
N LYS A 69 -7.09 -20.35 11.79
CA LYS A 69 -8.16 -19.35 11.93
C LYS A 69 -9.51 -19.89 11.45
N LEU A 70 -9.54 -20.69 10.39
CA LEU A 70 -10.76 -21.39 9.95
C LEU A 70 -11.20 -22.46 10.97
N TYR A 71 -10.28 -23.21 11.55
CA TYR A 71 -10.59 -24.17 12.61
C TYR A 71 -11.26 -23.49 13.82
N LYS A 72 -10.74 -22.33 14.24
CA LYS A 72 -11.35 -21.48 15.28
C LYS A 72 -12.76 -20.98 14.93
N LYS A 73 -13.10 -20.90 13.64
CA LYS A 73 -14.46 -20.58 13.15
C LYS A 73 -15.38 -21.82 13.06
N GLY A 74 -14.90 -22.99 13.48
CA GLY A 74 -15.67 -24.24 13.57
C GLY A 74 -15.57 -25.15 12.34
N PHE A 75 -14.72 -24.83 11.36
CA PHE A 75 -14.51 -25.70 10.19
C PHE A 75 -13.66 -26.93 10.56
N VAL A 76 -14.07 -28.11 10.09
CA VAL A 76 -13.47 -29.39 10.53
C VAL A 76 -12.76 -30.18 9.44
N ASN A 77 -13.02 -29.89 8.17
CA ASN A 77 -12.41 -30.61 7.03
C ASN A 77 -11.39 -29.71 6.34
N LEU A 78 -10.26 -29.49 7.01
CA LEU A 78 -9.25 -28.50 6.63
C LEU A 78 -7.99 -29.17 6.10
N TYR A 79 -7.57 -28.76 4.91
CA TYR A 79 -6.44 -29.33 4.21
C TYR A 79 -5.52 -28.23 3.69
N GLY A 80 -4.22 -28.48 3.67
CA GLY A 80 -3.26 -27.56 3.08
C GLY A 80 -2.05 -28.28 2.51
N PHE A 81 -1.37 -27.61 1.60
CA PHE A 81 -0.05 -28.04 1.19
C PHE A 81 0.86 -26.86 0.91
N ASP A 82 2.14 -27.10 1.10
CA ASP A 82 3.21 -26.18 0.75
C ASP A 82 4.39 -26.99 0.21
N PHE A 83 5.17 -26.37 -0.68
CA PHE A 83 6.37 -26.99 -1.22
C PHE A 83 7.55 -26.94 -0.24
N SER A 84 7.48 -26.08 0.79
CA SER A 84 8.45 -26.01 1.88
C SER A 84 8.20 -27.06 2.94
N LYS A 85 9.21 -27.91 3.19
CA LYS A 85 9.15 -28.89 4.28
C LYS A 85 9.17 -28.20 5.63
N THR A 86 9.95 -27.13 5.78
CA THR A 86 10.04 -26.41 7.05
C THR A 86 8.72 -25.74 7.42
N ALA A 87 7.99 -25.19 6.44
CA ALA A 87 6.65 -24.63 6.64
C ALA A 87 5.67 -25.70 7.16
N ILE A 88 5.65 -26.87 6.52
CA ILE A 88 4.76 -27.98 6.91
C ILE A 88 5.14 -28.57 8.28
N ASP A 89 6.43 -28.70 8.57
CA ASP A 89 6.89 -29.16 9.88
C ASP A 89 6.52 -28.15 10.99
N LEU A 90 6.62 -26.84 10.71
CA LEU A 90 6.19 -25.78 11.61
C LEU A 90 4.67 -25.82 11.85
N ALA A 91 3.89 -25.92 10.76
CA ALA A 91 2.43 -26.04 10.83
C ALA A 91 1.99 -27.22 11.68
N ARG A 92 2.62 -28.40 11.50
CA ARG A 92 2.32 -29.59 12.30
C ARG A 92 2.64 -29.40 13.77
N SER A 93 3.81 -28.87 14.13
CA SER A 93 4.12 -28.54 15.53
C SER A 93 3.10 -27.57 16.10
N PHE A 94 2.75 -26.51 15.37
CA PHE A 94 1.75 -25.54 15.82
C PHE A 94 0.35 -26.16 16.02
N PHE A 95 -0.06 -27.09 15.15
CA PHE A 95 -1.32 -27.82 15.28
C PHE A 95 -1.31 -28.78 16.47
N GLU A 96 -0.21 -29.47 16.72
CA GLU A 96 -0.03 -30.35 17.88
C GLU A 96 -0.07 -29.55 19.19
N ASP A 97 0.65 -28.44 19.27
CA ASP A 97 0.70 -27.57 20.45
C ASP A 97 -0.66 -26.96 20.85
N ASN A 98 -1.61 -26.94 19.91
CA ASN A 98 -2.95 -26.36 20.09
C ASN A 98 -4.07 -27.42 19.96
N ASP A 99 -3.75 -28.71 20.06
CA ASP A 99 -4.70 -29.84 20.03
C ASP A 99 -5.60 -29.89 18.77
N MET A 100 -5.06 -29.52 17.59
CA MET A 100 -5.80 -29.38 16.33
C MET A 100 -5.72 -30.63 15.43
N ASN A 101 -6.37 -31.71 15.82
CA ASN A 101 -6.28 -33.00 15.10
C ASN A 101 -7.00 -33.06 13.74
N ASN A 102 -7.80 -32.05 13.40
CA ASN A 102 -8.67 -32.03 12.21
C ASN A 102 -8.08 -31.28 11.00
N ILE A 103 -6.88 -30.72 11.14
CA ILE A 103 -6.18 -30.04 10.04
C ILE A 103 -5.13 -30.99 9.46
N TYR A 104 -5.19 -31.24 8.15
CA TYR A 104 -4.20 -32.07 7.46
C TYR A 104 -3.32 -31.23 6.53
N VAL A 105 -2.01 -31.27 6.75
CA VAL A 105 -1.04 -30.60 5.88
C VAL A 105 0.05 -31.55 5.38
N GLN A 106 0.46 -31.37 4.13
CA GLN A 106 1.47 -32.20 3.46
C GLN A 106 2.42 -31.35 2.62
N VAL A 107 3.68 -31.78 2.54
CA VAL A 107 4.65 -31.24 1.58
C VAL A 107 4.26 -31.70 0.17
N LEU A 108 4.00 -30.75 -0.73
CA LEU A 108 3.64 -31.02 -2.11
C LEU A 108 4.04 -29.82 -2.98
N ASP A 109 4.79 -30.08 -4.04
CA ASP A 109 5.00 -29.08 -5.08
C ASP A 109 3.77 -29.05 -5.99
N ILE A 110 3.16 -27.87 -6.13
CA ILE A 110 2.02 -27.63 -7.03
C ILE A 110 2.33 -28.05 -8.48
N CYS A 111 3.59 -28.01 -8.92
CA CYS A 111 4.00 -28.48 -10.25
C CYS A 111 3.86 -29.99 -10.43
N ASN A 112 3.79 -30.74 -9.33
CA ASN A 112 3.84 -32.21 -9.30
C ASN A 112 2.55 -32.84 -8.74
N ILE A 113 1.46 -32.08 -8.58
CA ILE A 113 0.18 -32.57 -8.00
C ILE A 113 -0.24 -33.91 -8.61
N ARG A 114 -0.30 -33.98 -9.95
CA ARG A 114 -0.77 -35.18 -10.65
C ARG A 114 0.17 -36.37 -10.50
N THR A 115 1.48 -36.14 -10.37
CA THR A 115 2.46 -37.23 -10.24
C THR A 115 2.53 -37.73 -8.81
N GLU A 116 2.53 -36.83 -7.82
CA GLU A 116 2.70 -37.20 -6.41
C GLU A 116 1.40 -37.74 -5.78
N LEU A 117 0.23 -37.19 -6.14
CA LEU A 117 -1.04 -37.63 -5.55
C LEU A 117 -1.64 -38.88 -6.21
N ASN A 118 -1.26 -39.20 -7.45
CA ASN A 118 -1.72 -40.45 -8.09
C ASN A 118 -0.90 -41.69 -7.67
N LEU A 119 0.27 -41.49 -7.05
CA LEU A 119 1.19 -42.56 -6.66
C LEU A 119 1.15 -42.88 -5.16
N ALA A 120 0.46 -42.08 -4.35
CA ALA A 120 0.48 -42.18 -2.89
C ALA A 120 -0.93 -42.22 -2.29
N ASP A 121 -1.09 -42.93 -1.17
CA ASP A 121 -2.26 -42.86 -0.29
C ASP A 121 -2.29 -41.52 0.47
N SER A 122 -2.36 -40.40 -0.27
CA SER A 122 -2.43 -39.06 0.30
C SER A 122 -3.87 -38.69 0.64
N LYS A 123 -4.08 -38.07 1.82
CA LYS A 123 -5.38 -37.47 2.14
C LYS A 123 -5.71 -36.29 1.22
N LEU A 124 -4.73 -35.70 0.51
CA LEU A 124 -4.97 -34.63 -0.45
C LEU A 124 -5.55 -35.11 -1.78
N ALA A 125 -5.47 -36.40 -2.10
CA ALA A 125 -5.92 -37.00 -3.36
C ALA A 125 -7.46 -37.08 -3.45
N ARG A 126 -8.11 -35.91 -3.44
CA ARG A 126 -9.58 -35.74 -3.49
C ARG A 126 -9.94 -34.40 -4.13
N THR A 127 -11.23 -34.17 -4.29
CA THR A 127 -11.78 -32.86 -4.69
C THR A 127 -12.39 -32.14 -3.49
N TYR A 128 -12.52 -30.82 -3.58
CA TYR A 128 -12.89 -29.97 -2.44
C TYR A 128 -14.10 -29.08 -2.74
N ASP A 129 -14.81 -28.68 -1.69
CA ASP A 129 -15.90 -27.71 -1.78
C ASP A 129 -15.36 -26.29 -1.99
N LEU A 130 -14.23 -25.97 -1.38
CA LEU A 130 -13.57 -24.67 -1.49
C LEU A 130 -12.06 -24.82 -1.64
N LEU A 131 -11.51 -24.14 -2.64
CA LEU A 131 -10.07 -23.93 -2.81
C LEU A 131 -9.75 -22.47 -2.50
N ASN A 132 -8.67 -22.24 -1.77
CA ASN A 132 -8.16 -20.92 -1.47
C ASN A 132 -6.69 -20.82 -1.88
N ASP A 133 -6.33 -19.76 -2.61
CA ASP A 133 -4.97 -19.40 -2.95
C ASP A 133 -4.70 -17.95 -2.53
N LYS A 134 -3.61 -17.75 -1.80
CA LYS A 134 -3.16 -16.42 -1.35
C LYS A 134 -1.71 -16.23 -1.77
N GLY A 135 -1.49 -15.97 -3.05
CA GLY A 135 -0.18 -15.59 -3.59
C GLY A 135 0.65 -16.73 -4.19
N THR A 136 0.20 -17.99 -4.15
CA THR A 136 0.86 -19.05 -4.96
C THR A 136 0.60 -18.82 -6.44
N PHE A 137 -0.61 -18.41 -6.81
CA PHE A 137 -0.93 -17.98 -8.18
C PHE A 137 0.02 -16.87 -8.68
N ASP A 138 0.40 -15.92 -7.81
CA ASP A 138 1.31 -14.83 -8.17
C ASP A 138 2.66 -15.33 -8.67
N ILE A 139 3.17 -16.44 -8.13
CA ILE A 139 4.41 -17.07 -8.57
C ILE A 139 4.29 -17.53 -10.02
N PHE A 140 3.18 -18.18 -10.39
CA PHE A 140 2.92 -18.63 -11.75
C PHE A 140 2.65 -17.47 -12.70
N PHE A 141 1.87 -16.49 -12.25
CA PHE A 141 1.59 -15.28 -13.00
C PHE A 141 2.86 -14.50 -13.36
N MET A 142 3.75 -14.29 -12.39
CA MET A 142 5.03 -13.60 -12.61
C MET A 142 5.96 -14.36 -13.57
N ASN A 143 5.81 -15.68 -13.70
CA ASN A 143 6.60 -16.53 -14.58
C ASN A 143 5.92 -16.84 -15.92
N ASN A 144 4.77 -16.22 -16.23
CA ASN A 144 3.94 -16.51 -17.43
C ASN A 144 3.53 -17.99 -17.54
N LYS A 145 3.28 -18.63 -16.39
CA LYS A 145 2.89 -20.04 -16.26
C LYS A 145 1.45 -20.19 -15.76
N GLN A 146 0.59 -19.22 -16.04
CA GLN A 146 -0.81 -19.22 -15.57
C GLN A 146 -1.57 -20.45 -16.06
N THR A 147 -1.34 -20.87 -17.30
CA THR A 147 -1.95 -22.08 -17.86
C THR A 147 -1.52 -23.34 -17.08
N GLU A 148 -0.24 -23.46 -16.74
CA GLU A 148 0.28 -24.58 -15.94
C GLU A 148 -0.37 -24.60 -14.55
N TYR A 149 -0.51 -23.44 -13.91
CA TYR A 149 -1.19 -23.31 -12.61
C TYR A 149 -2.62 -23.85 -12.65
N PHE A 150 -3.45 -23.35 -13.57
CA PHE A 150 -4.84 -23.79 -13.68
C PHE A 150 -4.95 -25.28 -14.08
N GLN A 151 -4.02 -25.80 -14.89
CA GLN A 151 -3.96 -27.23 -15.21
C GLN A 151 -3.69 -28.10 -13.99
N GLN A 152 -2.83 -27.67 -13.08
CA GLN A 152 -2.53 -28.40 -11.85
C GLN A 152 -3.67 -28.31 -10.83
N VAL A 153 -4.14 -27.10 -10.53
CA VAL A 153 -5.23 -26.86 -9.58
C VAL A 153 -6.54 -27.52 -10.03
N SER A 154 -6.73 -27.70 -11.35
CA SER A 154 -7.91 -28.42 -11.88
C SER A 154 -8.10 -29.83 -11.34
N PHE A 155 -7.03 -30.48 -10.84
CA PHE A 155 -7.11 -31.79 -10.19
C PHE A 155 -8.06 -31.80 -8.99
N PHE A 156 -8.21 -30.67 -8.30
CA PHE A 156 -8.96 -30.55 -7.06
C PHE A 156 -10.43 -30.13 -7.25
N PHE A 157 -10.87 -29.83 -8.48
CA PHE A 157 -12.23 -29.35 -8.73
C PHE A 157 -13.27 -30.48 -8.80
N LYS A 158 -14.43 -30.23 -8.19
CA LYS A 158 -15.71 -30.89 -8.48
C LYS A 158 -16.76 -29.85 -8.88
N VAL A 159 -17.88 -30.29 -9.43
CA VAL A 159 -18.99 -29.38 -9.76
C VAL A 159 -19.41 -28.59 -8.51
N ASN A 160 -19.55 -27.28 -8.67
CA ASN A 160 -19.82 -26.31 -7.61
C ASN A 160 -18.65 -25.97 -6.66
N THR A 161 -17.42 -26.45 -6.91
CA THR A 161 -16.27 -25.98 -6.12
C THR A 161 -16.14 -24.47 -6.22
N LEU A 162 -16.00 -23.80 -5.08
CA LEU A 162 -15.64 -22.39 -5.00
C LEU A 162 -14.13 -22.25 -5.01
N PHE A 163 -13.62 -21.29 -5.76
CA PHE A 163 -12.19 -21.05 -5.88
C PHE A 163 -11.87 -19.58 -5.65
N LEU A 164 -11.20 -19.32 -4.54
CA LEU A 164 -10.79 -17.98 -4.13
C LEU A 164 -9.33 -17.80 -4.56
N ILE A 165 -9.10 -16.83 -5.45
CA ILE A 165 -7.74 -16.44 -5.85
C ILE A 165 -7.49 -15.04 -5.33
N THR A 166 -6.49 -14.90 -4.45
CA THR A 166 -6.02 -13.61 -3.94
C THR A 166 -4.66 -13.30 -4.52
N SER A 167 -4.55 -12.16 -5.21
CA SER A 167 -3.36 -11.74 -5.93
C SER A 167 -3.00 -10.29 -5.62
N CYS A 168 -1.71 -10.03 -5.39
CA CYS A 168 -1.17 -8.67 -5.25
C CYS A 168 -0.43 -8.19 -6.53
N ASN A 169 -0.33 -9.07 -7.54
CA ASN A 169 0.39 -8.80 -8.79
C ASN A 169 -0.51 -8.80 -10.04
N CYS A 170 -1.70 -9.39 -9.96
CA CYS A 170 -2.65 -9.53 -11.06
C CYS A 170 -3.90 -8.69 -10.74
N CYS A 171 -4.20 -7.71 -11.59
CA CYS A 171 -5.43 -6.93 -11.42
C CYS A 171 -6.66 -7.77 -11.78
N LYS A 172 -7.84 -7.27 -11.39
CA LYS A 172 -9.13 -7.92 -11.70
C LYS A 172 -9.25 -8.25 -13.19
N GLU A 173 -9.03 -7.28 -14.06
CA GLU A 173 -9.18 -7.45 -15.51
C GLU A 173 -8.22 -8.51 -16.06
N GLU A 174 -6.95 -8.50 -15.64
CA GLU A 174 -5.95 -9.49 -16.03
C GLU A 174 -6.36 -10.91 -15.58
N LEU A 175 -6.82 -11.06 -14.34
CA LEU A 175 -7.25 -12.35 -13.81
C LEU A 175 -8.48 -12.89 -14.56
N LEU A 176 -9.42 -12.01 -14.92
CA LEU A 176 -10.58 -12.37 -15.75
C LEU A 176 -10.17 -12.79 -17.16
N GLU A 177 -9.23 -12.10 -17.79
CA GLU A 177 -8.70 -12.47 -19.11
C GLU A 177 -8.03 -13.85 -19.07
N ILE A 178 -7.23 -14.12 -18.04
CA ILE A 178 -6.57 -15.42 -17.85
C ILE A 178 -7.60 -16.54 -17.66
N VAL A 179 -8.61 -16.33 -16.80
CA VAL A 179 -9.66 -17.33 -16.58
C VAL A 179 -10.51 -17.53 -17.84
N ASN A 180 -10.78 -16.47 -18.61
CA ASN A 180 -11.47 -16.59 -19.89
C ASN A 180 -10.65 -17.41 -20.91
N SER A 181 -9.33 -17.18 -20.98
CA SER A 181 -8.43 -17.98 -21.81
C SER A 181 -8.41 -19.45 -21.36
N PHE A 182 -8.38 -19.71 -20.05
CA PHE A 182 -8.47 -21.05 -19.50
C PHE A 182 -9.80 -21.74 -19.85
N ASN A 183 -10.93 -21.03 -19.74
CA ASN A 183 -12.26 -21.54 -20.10
C ASN A 183 -12.37 -21.84 -21.60
N GLN A 184 -11.83 -20.99 -22.48
CA GLN A 184 -11.85 -21.21 -23.93
C GLN A 184 -11.04 -22.44 -24.35
N ASN A 185 -9.90 -22.68 -23.69
CA ASN A 185 -9.03 -23.81 -23.97
C ASN A 185 -9.49 -25.12 -23.29
N SER A 186 -10.51 -25.06 -22.43
CA SER A 186 -11.00 -26.21 -21.66
C SER A 186 -12.40 -26.62 -22.13
N SER A 187 -12.49 -27.70 -22.92
CA SER A 187 -13.75 -28.16 -23.53
C SER A 187 -14.80 -28.71 -22.55
N LYS A 188 -14.49 -28.83 -21.25
CA LYS A 188 -15.34 -29.46 -20.22
C LYS A 188 -15.49 -28.63 -18.94
N ILE A 189 -14.80 -27.50 -18.84
CA ILE A 189 -14.62 -26.77 -17.57
C ILE A 189 -14.97 -25.31 -17.78
N GLN A 190 -15.75 -24.75 -16.86
CA GLN A 190 -16.00 -23.32 -16.81
C GLN A 190 -15.86 -22.80 -15.38
N LEU A 191 -14.96 -21.83 -15.20
CA LEU A 191 -14.89 -21.00 -14.01
C LEU A 191 -15.65 -19.71 -14.28
N SER A 192 -16.68 -19.45 -13.47
CA SER A 192 -17.47 -18.22 -13.53
C SER A 192 -17.25 -17.41 -12.27
N VAL A 193 -17.02 -16.11 -12.40
CA VAL A 193 -16.91 -15.22 -11.22
C VAL A 193 -18.29 -15.13 -10.58
N ILE A 194 -18.37 -15.39 -9.29
CA ILE A 194 -19.61 -15.27 -8.52
C ILE A 194 -19.57 -14.14 -7.50
N ASP A 195 -18.37 -13.73 -7.06
CA ASP A 195 -18.22 -12.68 -6.07
C ASP A 195 -16.79 -12.09 -6.10
N GLU A 196 -16.60 -10.98 -5.40
CA GLU A 196 -15.34 -10.27 -5.21
C GLU A 196 -15.26 -9.76 -3.76
N ILE A 197 -14.12 -10.00 -3.11
CA ILE A 197 -13.87 -9.37 -1.81
C ILE A 197 -13.26 -8.00 -2.06
N PHE A 198 -13.91 -6.96 -1.52
CA PHE A 198 -13.45 -5.59 -1.63
C PHE A 198 -12.49 -5.19 -0.50
N TYR A 199 -11.32 -4.76 -0.91
CA TYR A 199 -10.25 -4.15 -0.16
C TYR A 199 -10.25 -2.64 -0.38
N GLU A 200 -9.39 -1.95 0.38
CA GLU A 200 -9.22 -0.52 0.18
C GLU A 200 -8.77 -0.23 -1.25
N THR A 201 -9.56 0.56 -1.97
CA THR A 201 -9.27 0.97 -3.34
C THR A 201 -8.32 2.16 -3.35
N ILE A 202 -7.37 2.15 -4.28
CA ILE A 202 -6.54 3.30 -4.63
C ILE A 202 -7.08 3.87 -5.95
N THR A 203 -7.40 5.16 -5.96
CA THR A 203 -7.75 5.88 -7.17
C THR A 203 -6.52 6.60 -7.70
N PHE A 204 -6.18 6.34 -8.96
CA PHE A 204 -5.03 6.95 -9.63
C PHE A 204 -5.38 7.28 -11.08
N GLY A 205 -5.23 8.55 -11.47
CA GLY A 205 -5.45 8.99 -12.86
C GLY A 205 -6.86 8.76 -13.40
N GLY A 206 -7.89 8.84 -12.54
CA GLY A 206 -9.29 8.58 -12.92
C GLY A 206 -9.67 7.09 -13.02
N LYS A 207 -8.76 6.18 -12.69
CA LYS A 207 -9.04 4.74 -12.54
C LYS A 207 -8.91 4.34 -11.08
N THR A 208 -9.95 3.70 -10.56
CA THR A 208 -9.99 3.16 -9.20
C THR A 208 -9.72 1.67 -9.25
N GLY A 209 -8.73 1.19 -8.49
CA GLY A 209 -8.34 -0.21 -8.45
C GLY A 209 -7.94 -0.64 -7.04
N GLN A 210 -8.05 -1.94 -6.75
CA GLN A 210 -7.67 -2.49 -5.46
C GLN A 210 -6.18 -2.82 -5.43
N THR A 211 -5.51 -2.67 -4.27
CA THR A 211 -4.11 -3.11 -4.09
C THR A 211 -3.94 -4.62 -4.15
N ILE A 212 -5.02 -5.33 -3.86
CA ILE A 212 -5.12 -6.78 -3.84
C ILE A 212 -6.43 -7.13 -4.52
N THR A 213 -6.38 -8.09 -5.43
CA THR A 213 -7.55 -8.63 -6.11
C THR A 213 -7.90 -9.96 -5.43
N THR A 214 -9.12 -10.10 -4.90
CA THR A 214 -9.65 -11.43 -4.54
C THR A 214 -10.95 -11.67 -5.28
N LEU A 215 -10.89 -12.60 -6.24
CA LEU A 215 -12.05 -13.05 -6.99
C LEU A 215 -12.45 -14.45 -6.55
N ILE A 216 -13.76 -14.65 -6.44
CA ILE A 216 -14.36 -15.94 -6.12
C ILE A 216 -14.98 -16.48 -7.39
N PHE A 217 -14.45 -17.62 -7.83
CA PHE A 217 -14.95 -18.36 -8.96
C PHE A 217 -15.77 -19.56 -8.51
N LYS A 218 -16.78 -19.92 -9.29
CA LYS A 218 -17.51 -21.17 -9.16
C LYS A 218 -17.22 -22.05 -10.36
N TYR A 219 -16.79 -23.27 -10.09
CA TYR A 219 -16.56 -24.31 -11.09
C TYR A 219 -17.89 -24.94 -11.52
N ALA A 220 -18.12 -24.96 -12.83
CA ALA A 220 -19.24 -25.61 -13.48
C ALA A 220 -18.76 -26.51 -14.63
N PHE A 221 -19.50 -27.59 -14.87
CA PHE A 221 -19.32 -28.43 -16.04
C PHE A 221 -20.17 -27.88 -17.19
N VAL A 222 -19.61 -27.84 -18.39
CA VAL A 222 -20.38 -27.48 -19.59
C VAL A 222 -20.86 -28.77 -20.24
N GLU A 223 -22.17 -29.04 -20.18
CA GLU A 223 -22.77 -30.00 -21.11
C GLU A 223 -22.66 -29.41 -22.52
N THR A 224 -21.93 -30.08 -23.41
CA THR A 224 -21.94 -29.76 -24.84
C THR A 224 -23.33 -30.03 -25.42
N LYS A 225 -24.25 -29.06 -25.30
CA LYS A 225 -25.39 -28.95 -26.21
C LYS A 225 -24.95 -28.07 -27.36
N TYR A 226 -25.04 -28.64 -28.57
CA TYR A 226 -24.86 -28.00 -29.88
C TYR A 226 -25.06 -26.47 -29.82
N VAL A 227 -23.98 -25.71 -29.97
CA VAL A 227 -24.07 -24.26 -30.13
C VAL A 227 -24.20 -23.96 -31.62
N ASP A 228 -25.42 -23.59 -31.98
CA ASP A 228 -25.78 -23.09 -33.30
C ASP A 228 -25.01 -21.80 -33.59
N LYS A 229 -24.21 -21.82 -34.66
CA LYS A 229 -23.45 -20.67 -35.15
C LYS A 229 -24.43 -19.66 -35.73
N ASN A 230 -25.03 -18.78 -34.93
CA ASN A 230 -25.59 -17.50 -35.41
C ASN A 230 -26.09 -16.64 -34.23
N ARG A 231 -25.22 -15.72 -33.75
CA ARG A 231 -25.49 -14.45 -33.03
C ARG A 231 -24.22 -14.15 -32.22
N LEU A 232 -23.43 -13.10 -32.42
CA LEU A 232 -23.69 -11.79 -32.98
C LEU A 232 -22.44 -11.29 -33.73
N ALA A 233 -22.63 -10.93 -34.98
CA ALA A 233 -21.82 -9.90 -35.62
C ALA A 233 -22.43 -8.55 -35.26
N TYR A 234 -21.69 -7.68 -34.59
CA TYR A 234 -21.88 -6.23 -34.74
C TYR A 234 -20.54 -5.49 -34.60
N SER A 235 -20.15 -4.93 -35.76
CA SER A 235 -19.28 -3.79 -36.04
C SER A 235 -17.88 -3.72 -35.41
N LEU A 236 -16.91 -4.29 -36.14
CA LEU A 236 -15.58 -3.71 -36.32
C LEU A 236 -15.51 -3.09 -37.72
N THR A 237 -15.45 -1.77 -37.81
CA THR A 237 -14.93 -1.09 -39.00
C THR A 237 -14.05 0.08 -38.60
N ASN A 238 -12.74 -0.15 -38.73
CA ASN A 238 -11.70 0.74 -39.25
C ASN A 238 -11.78 2.24 -38.93
N SER A 239 -10.85 2.69 -38.07
CA SER A 239 -10.11 3.92 -38.31
C SER A 239 -8.62 3.69 -38.01
N SER A 240 -7.87 3.33 -39.04
CA SER A 240 -6.41 3.36 -39.08
C SER A 240 -5.94 4.80 -39.32
N ASN A 241 -5.14 5.37 -38.41
CA ASN A 241 -3.75 5.79 -38.68
C ASN A 241 -3.19 6.83 -37.68
N PHE A 242 -1.89 6.67 -37.41
CA PHE A 242 -0.90 7.56 -36.78
C PHE A 242 -0.96 7.78 -35.26
N TYR A 243 -0.07 7.08 -34.52
CA TYR A 243 1.17 7.69 -33.97
C TYR A 243 2.27 6.62 -33.77
N ARG A 244 3.49 6.95 -34.23
CA ARG A 244 4.75 6.23 -34.04
C ARG A 244 5.36 6.55 -32.65
N SER A 245 6.05 5.56 -32.06
CA SER A 245 7.02 5.59 -30.94
C SER A 245 6.44 5.82 -29.52
N LYS A 246 6.77 5.05 -28.47
CA LYS A 246 8.05 4.50 -27.98
C LYS A 246 7.89 3.11 -27.29
N PRO A 247 8.98 2.33 -27.11
CA PRO A 247 8.92 0.96 -26.60
C PRO A 247 8.67 0.94 -25.09
N TYR A 248 7.55 0.37 -24.65
CA TYR A 248 7.35 0.03 -23.24
C TYR A 248 8.19 -1.21 -22.91
N SER A 249 8.95 -1.11 -21.82
CA SER A 249 10.00 -2.02 -21.39
C SER A 249 9.46 -3.41 -20.98
N ASN A 250 10.21 -4.46 -21.35
CA ASN A 250 9.94 -5.89 -21.08
C ASN A 250 9.43 -6.19 -19.66
N ILE A 251 8.51 -7.15 -19.52
CA ILE A 251 7.91 -7.61 -18.25
C ILE A 251 8.96 -8.04 -17.20
N LEU A 252 10.10 -8.59 -17.66
CA LEU A 252 11.26 -8.94 -16.84
C LEU A 252 11.89 -7.73 -16.14
N THR A 253 11.83 -6.56 -16.77
CA THR A 253 12.29 -5.29 -16.19
C THR A 253 11.33 -4.83 -15.09
N ARG A 254 10.01 -5.05 -15.25
CA ARG A 254 9.01 -4.73 -14.22
C ARG A 254 9.17 -5.60 -12.97
N ILE A 255 9.37 -6.91 -13.14
CA ILE A 255 9.56 -7.88 -12.04
C ILE A 255 10.86 -7.60 -11.28
N LYS A 256 11.97 -7.40 -11.99
CA LYS A 256 13.24 -6.98 -11.38
C LYS A 256 13.06 -5.71 -10.56
N ASN A 257 12.38 -4.70 -11.12
CA ASN A 257 12.11 -3.46 -10.42
C ASN A 257 11.27 -3.66 -9.15
N TYR A 258 10.28 -4.57 -9.14
CA TYR A 258 9.44 -4.82 -7.97
C TYR A 258 10.23 -5.48 -6.82
N ALA A 259 11.00 -6.53 -7.12
CA ALA A 259 11.87 -7.18 -6.13
C ALA A 259 12.92 -6.21 -5.57
N PHE A 260 13.55 -5.39 -6.42
CA PHE A 260 14.48 -4.37 -5.97
C PHE A 260 13.80 -3.29 -5.11
N LYS A 261 12.56 -2.90 -5.42
CA LYS A 261 11.74 -1.98 -4.60
C LYS A 261 11.42 -2.56 -3.23
N ALA A 262 11.01 -3.84 -3.16
CA ALA A 262 10.72 -4.52 -1.91
C ALA A 262 11.97 -4.62 -1.02
N ILE A 263 13.10 -5.09 -1.58
CA ILE A 263 14.38 -5.16 -0.87
C ILE A 263 14.83 -3.78 -0.38
N TYR A 264 14.70 -2.75 -1.23
CA TYR A 264 15.05 -1.39 -0.85
C TYR A 264 14.16 -0.87 0.29
N LYS A 265 12.84 -1.09 0.21
CA LYS A 265 11.88 -0.74 1.25
C LYS A 265 12.22 -1.41 2.59
N THR A 266 12.50 -2.72 2.58
CA THR A 266 12.90 -3.46 3.79
C THR A 266 14.17 -2.87 4.40
N LYS A 267 15.22 -2.65 3.59
CA LYS A 267 16.46 -2.04 4.08
C LYS A 267 16.25 -0.64 4.67
N LEU A 268 15.40 0.16 4.03
CA LEU A 268 15.07 1.49 4.51
C LEU A 268 14.32 1.45 5.84
N LEU A 269 13.35 0.53 5.98
CA LEU A 269 12.63 0.30 7.23
C LEU A 269 13.55 -0.16 8.34
N THR A 270 14.45 -1.11 8.07
CA THR A 270 15.48 -1.55 9.04
C THR A 270 16.35 -0.37 9.47
N TYR A 271 16.89 0.39 8.51
CA TYR A 271 17.70 1.58 8.81
C TYR A 271 16.98 2.60 9.70
N VAL A 272 15.72 2.91 9.38
CA VAL A 272 14.90 3.86 10.14
C VAL A 272 14.58 3.33 11.54
N ASN A 273 14.26 2.04 11.68
CA ASN A 273 14.06 1.40 12.98
C ASN A 273 15.32 1.46 13.84
N ASP A 274 16.47 1.09 13.29
CA ASP A 274 17.73 1.04 14.01
C ASP A 274 18.14 2.42 14.53
N ILE A 275 18.07 3.45 13.68
CA ILE A 275 18.43 4.81 14.08
C ILE A 275 17.46 5.39 15.11
N ASN A 276 16.15 5.10 14.99
CA ASN A 276 15.16 5.54 15.96
C ASN A 276 15.34 4.84 17.31
N ASN A 277 15.61 3.54 17.32
CA ASN A 277 15.92 2.79 18.54
C ASN A 277 17.19 3.32 19.23
N LEU A 278 18.24 3.61 18.46
CA LEU A 278 19.46 4.23 18.97
C LEU A 278 19.21 5.64 19.54
N ASN A 279 18.36 6.43 18.89
CA ASN A 279 18.02 7.77 19.37
C ASN A 279 17.17 7.72 20.65
N LEU A 280 16.21 6.80 20.72
CA LEU A 280 15.41 6.55 21.91
C LEU A 280 16.30 6.13 23.09
N GLY A 281 17.23 5.19 22.87
CA GLY A 281 18.19 4.75 23.89
C GLY A 281 19.19 5.84 24.32
N LYS A 282 19.36 6.90 23.53
CA LYS A 282 20.20 8.07 23.86
C LYS A 282 19.39 9.30 24.28
N GLU A 283 18.08 9.13 24.52
CA GLU A 283 17.14 10.20 24.88
C GLU A 283 17.13 11.40 23.90
N LYS A 284 17.48 11.17 22.64
CA LYS A 284 17.44 12.22 21.63
C LYS A 284 16.01 12.57 21.25
N ASN A 285 15.73 13.86 21.11
CA ASN A 285 14.42 14.39 20.68
C ASN A 285 14.31 14.50 19.15
N GLU A 286 14.76 13.49 18.42
CA GLU A 286 14.76 13.47 16.95
C GLU A 286 14.44 12.08 16.41
N PHE A 287 13.63 12.02 15.36
CA PHE A 287 13.15 10.79 14.74
C PHE A 287 13.41 10.83 13.25
N TYR A 288 13.60 9.66 12.66
CA TYR A 288 13.74 9.49 11.23
C TYR A 288 12.48 8.81 10.71
N LEU A 289 11.91 9.34 9.63
CA LEU A 289 10.68 8.85 9.03
C LEU A 289 10.82 8.80 7.52
N ILE A 290 10.09 7.89 6.89
CA ILE A 290 10.03 7.71 5.44
C ILE A 290 8.91 8.58 4.89
N ALA A 291 9.24 9.52 4.00
CA ALA A 291 8.30 10.49 3.46
C ALA A 291 7.48 9.93 2.29
N LEU A 292 6.17 10.17 2.34
CA LEU A 292 5.19 9.91 1.28
C LEU A 292 4.24 11.11 1.16
N PRO A 293 3.53 11.27 0.03
CA PRO A 293 2.55 12.34 -0.11
C PRO A 293 1.23 11.99 0.58
N LEU A 294 0.57 13.01 1.11
CA LEU A 294 -0.82 12.93 1.52
C LEU A 294 -1.69 12.58 0.30
N SER A 295 -2.72 11.79 0.56
CA SER A 295 -3.77 11.42 -0.39
C SER A 295 -5.13 11.57 0.28
N ASP A 296 -6.20 11.37 -0.49
CA ASP A 296 -7.58 11.49 0.02
C ASP A 296 -7.88 10.53 1.19
N LYS A 297 -7.08 9.48 1.39
CA LYS A 297 -7.15 8.60 2.57
C LYS A 297 -6.94 9.37 3.89
N PHE A 298 -6.18 10.46 3.86
CA PHE A 298 -5.93 11.32 5.01
C PHE A 298 -6.88 12.51 5.08
N ASN A 299 -7.80 12.64 4.13
CA ASN A 299 -8.78 13.72 4.15
C ASN A 299 -9.73 13.50 5.35
N PRO A 300 -9.85 14.49 6.27
CA PRO A 300 -10.82 14.41 7.36
C PRO A 300 -12.26 14.24 6.83
N PHE A 301 -13.18 13.79 7.68
CA PHE A 301 -14.60 13.73 7.30
C PHE A 301 -15.16 15.13 7.07
N SER A 302 -16.19 15.24 6.23
CA SER A 302 -16.87 16.51 5.98
C SER A 302 -17.35 17.15 7.29
N GLY A 303 -17.15 18.47 7.42
CA GLY A 303 -17.39 19.22 8.65
C GLY A 303 -16.23 19.19 9.66
N THR A 304 -15.18 18.39 9.43
CA THR A 304 -13.97 18.40 10.26
C THR A 304 -12.99 19.45 9.74
N PHE A 305 -12.22 20.05 10.66
CA PHE A 305 -11.15 20.97 10.31
C PHE A 305 -10.18 20.35 9.29
N CYS A 306 -9.76 21.13 8.29
CA CYS A 306 -8.89 20.71 7.18
C CYS A 306 -9.49 19.73 6.15
N HIS A 307 -10.79 19.39 6.23
CA HIS A 307 -11.48 18.67 5.15
C HIS A 307 -11.29 19.40 3.80
N ASP A 308 -10.89 18.67 2.76
CA ASP A 308 -10.54 19.14 1.42
C ASP A 308 -9.39 20.17 1.34
N ASN A 309 -8.71 20.44 2.45
CA ASN A 309 -7.62 21.41 2.53
C ASN A 309 -6.27 20.80 2.93
N ILE A 310 -6.17 19.45 2.98
CA ILE A 310 -4.93 18.76 3.36
C ILE A 310 -3.73 19.10 2.47
N GLN A 311 -3.95 19.39 1.18
CA GLN A 311 -2.89 19.81 0.24
C GLN A 311 -2.59 21.31 0.30
N TYR A 312 -3.42 22.09 0.98
CA TYR A 312 -3.39 23.55 1.12
C TYR A 312 -3.20 23.93 2.60
N SER A 313 -2.28 23.24 3.26
CA SER A 313 -1.97 23.36 4.69
C SER A 313 -0.53 22.93 4.96
N ASP A 314 0.04 23.28 6.12
CA ASP A 314 1.34 22.79 6.59
C ASP A 314 1.24 21.48 7.40
N LYS A 315 0.10 20.80 7.33
CA LYS A 315 -0.22 19.68 8.22
C LYS A 315 0.21 18.34 7.63
N ALA A 316 0.82 17.52 8.47
CA ALA A 316 1.31 16.20 8.09
C ALA A 316 0.70 15.09 8.96
N SER A 317 0.45 13.91 8.37
CA SER A 317 0.06 12.74 9.16
C SER A 317 1.30 12.04 9.69
N LEU A 318 1.34 11.84 11.02
CA LEU A 318 2.44 11.23 11.76
C LEU A 318 2.09 9.83 12.27
N PRO A 319 3.08 8.99 12.62
CA PRO A 319 2.81 7.72 13.28
C PRO A 319 2.35 7.89 14.73
N ILE A 320 1.51 6.97 15.21
CA ILE A 320 0.98 7.00 16.58
C ILE A 320 2.06 7.01 17.67
N PHE A 321 3.22 6.37 17.46
CA PHE A 321 4.28 6.38 18.47
C PHE A 321 4.84 7.79 18.74
N ILE A 322 4.72 8.73 17.78
CA ILE A 322 5.12 10.12 17.99
C ILE A 322 4.18 10.78 19.02
N TYR A 323 2.87 10.50 18.95
CA TYR A 323 1.90 10.95 19.94
C TYR A 323 2.26 10.46 21.34
N ASP A 324 2.56 9.17 21.49
CA ASP A 324 2.94 8.58 22.78
C ASP A 324 4.17 9.27 23.39
N ILE A 325 5.13 9.66 22.55
CA ILE A 325 6.33 10.40 22.97
C ILE A 325 6.00 11.83 23.38
N LEU A 326 5.12 12.53 22.65
CA LEU A 326 4.71 13.89 23.00
C LEU A 326 4.02 13.92 24.37
N ILE A 327 3.11 12.98 24.61
CA ILE A 327 2.37 12.85 25.87
C ILE A 327 3.31 12.47 27.02
N SER A 328 4.14 11.46 26.84
CA SER A 328 5.09 11.02 27.89
C SER A 328 6.11 12.09 28.27
N LYS A 329 6.49 12.96 27.33
CA LYS A 329 7.38 14.10 27.59
C LYS A 329 6.65 15.38 28.02
N HIS A 330 5.33 15.32 28.22
CA HIS A 330 4.49 16.46 28.58
C HIS A 330 4.68 17.67 27.63
N ILE A 331 4.82 17.39 26.33
CA ILE A 331 4.94 18.43 25.31
C ILE A 331 3.55 18.98 24.99
N GLU A 332 3.34 20.26 25.32
CA GLU A 332 2.08 20.95 25.05
C GLU A 332 1.89 21.29 23.57
N VAL A 333 0.63 21.37 23.16
CA VAL A 333 0.22 21.88 21.84
C VAL A 333 0.50 23.39 21.73
N PRO A 334 0.72 23.95 20.52
CA PRO A 334 0.75 23.28 19.22
C PRO A 334 2.02 22.47 18.97
N TRP A 335 1.85 21.27 18.40
CA TRP A 335 2.95 20.36 18.08
C TRP A 335 3.59 20.67 16.74
N ASN A 336 4.55 21.59 16.78
CA ASN A 336 5.33 21.97 15.60
C ASN A 336 6.59 21.12 15.49
N PHE A 337 6.95 20.79 14.25
CA PHE A 337 8.15 20.05 13.93
C PHE A 337 8.93 20.72 12.81
N VAL A 338 10.25 20.63 12.89
CA VAL A 338 11.12 20.87 11.74
C VAL A 338 11.41 19.53 11.07
N ILE A 339 11.33 19.51 9.74
CA ILE A 339 11.72 18.38 8.92
C ILE A 339 12.86 18.75 7.97
N GLU A 340 13.85 17.87 7.90
CA GLU A 340 15.08 17.99 7.09
C GLU A 340 15.23 16.73 6.24
N LYS A 341 15.60 16.88 4.96
CA LYS A 341 15.93 15.72 4.12
C LYS A 341 17.23 15.06 4.63
N VAL A 342 17.24 13.73 4.68
CA VAL A 342 18.42 12.96 5.08
C VAL A 342 19.03 12.30 3.86
N ASP A 343 20.28 12.64 3.58
CA ASP A 343 21.05 12.06 2.48
C ASP A 343 21.53 10.65 2.83
N ILE A 344 20.73 9.66 2.46
CA ILE A 344 21.11 8.25 2.56
C ILE A 344 21.91 7.88 1.31
N LYS A 345 23.14 7.39 1.49
CA LYS A 345 23.95 6.82 0.40
C LYS A 345 23.24 5.59 -0.18
N LYS A 346 22.53 5.78 -1.29
CA LYS A 346 21.92 4.69 -2.06
C LYS A 346 23.02 4.01 -2.88
N LYS A 347 23.13 2.67 -2.82
CA LYS A 347 23.99 1.93 -3.78
C LYS A 347 23.51 2.25 -5.20
N GLU A 348 24.42 2.36 -6.16
CA GLU A 348 24.09 2.75 -7.54
C GLU A 348 22.96 1.94 -8.18
N ILE A 349 22.83 0.66 -7.80
CA ILE A 349 21.75 -0.23 -8.26
C ILE A 349 20.35 0.30 -7.90
N TYR A 350 20.22 1.06 -6.81
CA TYR A 350 18.97 1.66 -6.35
C TYR A 350 18.71 3.04 -6.97
N ASN A 351 19.74 3.74 -7.47
CA ASN A 351 19.58 5.03 -8.14
C ASN A 351 18.81 4.93 -9.47
N LYS A 352 18.85 3.75 -10.09
CA LYS A 352 18.13 3.45 -11.34
C LYS A 352 16.68 3.00 -11.11
N ILE A 353 16.26 2.85 -9.85
CA ILE A 353 14.89 2.43 -9.52
C ILE A 353 14.01 3.68 -9.49
N THR A 354 13.22 3.86 -10.54
CA THR A 354 12.10 4.79 -10.52
C THR A 354 11.02 4.19 -9.61
N MET A 355 10.88 4.72 -8.40
CA MET A 355 9.65 4.53 -7.63
C MET A 355 8.49 5.02 -8.49
N PRO A 356 7.29 4.41 -8.41
CA PRO A 356 6.15 4.92 -9.17
C PRO A 356 6.07 6.42 -8.88
N GLU A 357 6.17 7.25 -9.92
CA GLU A 357 5.93 8.67 -9.77
C GLU A 357 4.49 8.75 -9.29
N ILE A 358 4.31 9.09 -8.01
CA ILE A 358 3.03 9.57 -7.56
C ILE A 358 2.87 10.85 -8.36
N SER A 359 1.96 10.82 -9.34
CA SER A 359 1.58 12.00 -10.09
C SER A 359 1.14 13.03 -9.07
N MET A 360 2.05 13.92 -8.70
CA MET A 360 1.75 15.07 -7.87
C MET A 360 0.73 15.86 -8.69
N PRO A 361 -0.55 15.94 -8.29
CA PRO A 361 -1.59 16.56 -9.10
C PRO A 361 -1.23 18.00 -9.49
N ASN A 362 -0.36 18.64 -8.72
CA ASN A 362 0.13 19.95 -9.02
C ASN A 362 1.35 19.91 -9.95
N ASN A 363 1.18 20.31 -11.22
CA ASN A 363 2.29 20.51 -12.18
C ASN A 363 3.06 21.82 -11.98
N TYR A 364 2.77 22.56 -10.91
CA TYR A 364 3.44 23.82 -10.63
C TYR A 364 4.94 23.60 -10.36
N LYS A 365 5.78 24.27 -11.16
CA LYS A 365 7.25 24.10 -11.17
C LYS A 365 7.99 25.13 -10.32
N ASN A 366 7.38 26.29 -10.07
CA ASN A 366 8.03 27.43 -9.41
C ASN A 366 7.89 27.35 -7.89
N ILE A 367 8.19 26.18 -7.31
CA ILE A 367 8.22 26.00 -5.85
C ILE A 367 9.66 26.20 -5.38
N ASN A 368 9.86 27.09 -4.41
CA ASN A 368 11.17 27.35 -3.84
C ASN A 368 11.70 26.11 -3.12
N LYS A 369 13.00 25.85 -3.34
CA LYS A 369 13.74 24.75 -2.74
C LYS A 369 14.29 25.19 -1.38
N LEU A 370 14.16 24.32 -0.39
CA LEU A 370 14.59 24.53 0.97
C LEU A 370 15.34 23.30 1.49
N ASP A 371 16.22 23.52 2.45
CA ASP A 371 16.92 22.44 3.16
C ASP A 371 16.05 21.86 4.29
N ARG A 372 15.19 22.71 4.86
CA ARG A 372 14.25 22.37 5.93
C ARG A 372 12.98 23.18 5.85
N ILE A 373 11.91 22.64 6.42
CA ILE A 373 10.61 23.30 6.50
C ILE A 373 9.91 22.87 7.80
N PHE A 374 9.00 23.71 8.26
CA PHE A 374 8.27 23.50 9.48
C PHE A 374 6.84 23.04 9.17
N ILE A 375 6.37 22.09 9.96
CA ILE A 375 5.07 21.44 9.78
C ILE A 375 4.36 21.34 11.13
N ASN A 376 3.05 21.14 11.05
CA ASN A 376 2.23 20.78 12.20
C ASN A 376 1.52 19.44 11.96
N VAL A 377 0.88 18.90 13.00
CA VAL A 377 0.22 17.60 12.95
C VAL A 377 -1.17 17.74 12.35
N LEU A 378 -1.46 16.91 11.34
CA LEU A 378 -2.80 16.68 10.82
C LEU A 378 -3.54 15.67 11.70
N ASP A 379 -2.96 14.48 11.81
CA ASP A 379 -3.44 13.35 12.62
C ASP A 379 -2.28 12.37 12.89
N PHE A 380 -2.59 11.27 13.59
CA PHE A 380 -1.64 10.20 13.89
C PHE A 380 -1.95 8.88 13.18
N LYS A 381 -2.51 8.94 11.96
CA LYS A 381 -2.94 7.76 11.20
C LYS A 381 -1.83 7.10 10.36
N ALA A 382 -0.65 7.73 10.26
CA ALA A 382 0.42 7.18 9.44
C ALA A 382 0.89 5.82 9.97
N LYS A 383 1.20 4.88 9.06
CA LYS A 383 1.82 3.61 9.44
C LYS A 383 3.17 3.86 10.11
N LYS A 384 3.58 2.96 11.02
CA LYS A 384 4.87 3.03 11.71
C LYS A 384 6.02 3.32 10.74
N ASN A 385 6.89 4.26 11.11
CA ASN A 385 8.04 4.75 10.32
C ASN A 385 7.71 5.61 9.09
N PHE A 386 6.44 5.90 8.79
CA PHE A 386 6.07 6.73 7.64
C PHE A 386 5.54 8.10 8.07
N LEU A 387 5.81 9.11 7.26
CA LEU A 387 5.27 10.47 7.39
C LEU A 387 4.58 10.83 6.08
N PHE A 388 3.37 11.39 6.14
CA PHE A 388 2.64 11.83 4.95
C PHE A 388 2.57 13.36 4.88
N LEU A 389 3.05 13.92 3.77
CA LEU A 389 3.27 15.35 3.58
C LEU A 389 2.42 15.94 2.44
N PRO A 390 1.98 17.20 2.55
CA PRO A 390 1.45 17.94 1.41
C PRO A 390 2.45 17.96 0.23
N ASN A 391 1.92 17.96 -0.99
CA ASN A 391 2.73 17.86 -2.21
C ASN A 391 3.73 19.03 -2.36
N TYR A 392 3.34 20.25 -1.98
CA TYR A 392 4.24 21.40 -2.06
C TYR A 392 5.41 21.28 -1.08
N ILE A 393 5.18 20.70 0.11
CA ILE A 393 6.24 20.45 1.12
C ILE A 393 7.25 19.45 0.59
N MET A 394 6.78 18.34 0.00
CA MET A 394 7.66 17.36 -0.64
C MET A 394 8.53 18.00 -1.72
N LYS A 395 7.94 18.85 -2.57
CA LYS A 395 8.67 19.57 -3.62
C LYS A 395 9.68 20.57 -3.07
N SER A 396 9.31 21.35 -2.06
CA SER A 396 10.23 22.31 -1.42
C SER A 396 11.46 21.62 -0.84
N LEU A 397 11.28 20.48 -0.17
CA LEU A 397 12.39 19.67 0.36
C LEU A 397 13.04 18.74 -0.68
N GLN A 398 12.60 18.81 -1.95
CA GLN A 398 13.14 18.01 -3.04
C GLN A 398 13.07 16.50 -2.73
N LEU A 399 11.99 16.08 -2.06
CA LEU A 399 11.75 14.71 -1.64
C LEU A 399 11.13 13.90 -2.78
N ASN A 400 11.66 12.71 -2.98
CA ASN A 400 10.95 11.65 -3.68
C ASN A 400 10.22 10.78 -2.66
N CYS A 401 9.26 9.98 -3.14
CA CYS A 401 8.66 8.94 -2.32
C CYS A 401 9.75 8.01 -1.78
N PHE A 402 9.64 7.66 -0.50
CA PHE A 402 10.61 6.85 0.23
C PHE A 402 11.98 7.54 0.48
N ASP A 403 12.10 8.85 0.28
CA ASP A 403 13.22 9.57 0.89
C ASP A 403 12.99 9.67 2.42
N VAL A 404 14.09 9.69 3.17
CA VAL A 404 14.03 9.77 4.64
C VAL A 404 14.16 11.22 5.07
N VAL A 405 13.38 11.59 6.05
CA VAL A 405 13.44 12.89 6.70
C VAL A 405 13.76 12.71 8.18
N ARG A 406 14.49 13.69 8.72
CA ARG A 406 14.68 13.87 10.15
C ARG A 406 13.59 14.80 10.65
N LEU A 407 12.87 14.37 11.67
CA LEU A 407 11.80 15.07 12.37
C LEU A 407 12.29 15.48 13.76
N LYS A 408 12.17 16.76 14.10
CA LYS A 408 12.52 17.26 15.44
C LYS A 408 11.44 18.21 15.94
N PHE A 409 11.04 18.04 17.20
CA PHE A 409 10.11 18.96 17.86
C PHE A 409 10.73 20.35 18.02
N VAL A 410 9.93 21.38 17.79
CA VAL A 410 10.33 22.78 17.95
C VAL A 410 9.20 23.59 18.58
N LYS A 411 9.57 24.49 19.50
CA LYS A 411 8.67 25.53 19.97
C LYS A 411 8.86 26.77 19.12
N LEU A 412 7.77 27.28 18.55
CA LEU A 412 7.78 28.45 17.67
C LEU A 412 7.30 29.70 18.42
N GLU A 413 7.86 30.85 18.05
CA GLU A 413 7.31 32.15 18.45
C GLU A 413 6.12 32.51 17.56
N THR A 414 5.21 33.34 18.07
CA THR A 414 4.07 33.85 17.32
C THR A 414 4.50 34.96 16.37
N ALA A 415 3.98 34.93 15.14
CA ALA A 415 4.20 35.98 14.16
C ALA A 415 3.40 37.23 14.52
N THR A 416 3.94 38.40 14.20
CA THR A 416 3.23 39.69 14.30
C THR A 416 2.90 40.25 12.92
N SER A 417 3.80 40.04 11.94
CA SER A 417 3.53 40.37 10.55
C SER A 417 4.24 39.43 9.59
N VAL A 418 3.64 39.22 8.42
CA VAL A 418 4.16 38.40 7.34
C VAL A 418 3.99 39.13 6.03
N ILE A 419 5.07 39.18 5.24
CA ILE A 419 5.05 39.71 3.87
C ILE A 419 5.09 38.54 2.89
N LEU A 420 4.08 38.47 2.03
CA LEU A 420 3.94 37.46 0.99
C LEU A 420 4.14 38.07 -0.40
N GLN A 421 4.71 37.29 -1.31
CA GLN A 421 4.79 37.62 -2.73
C GLN A 421 3.91 36.66 -3.52
N PRO A 422 2.75 37.12 -4.04
CA PRO A 422 1.94 36.32 -4.95
C PRO A 422 2.72 35.96 -6.22
N HIS A 423 2.49 34.78 -6.77
CA HIS A 423 3.17 34.38 -8.01
C HIS A 423 2.50 34.93 -9.27
N ASP A 424 1.18 35.15 -9.25
CA ASP A 424 0.40 35.58 -10.41
C ASP A 424 -0.47 36.79 -10.01
N LYS A 425 -0.54 37.80 -10.90
CA LYS A 425 -1.38 38.99 -10.73
C LYS A 425 -2.86 38.70 -10.57
N LYS A 426 -3.35 37.52 -11.01
CA LYS A 426 -4.73 37.07 -10.81
C LYS A 426 -5.17 37.13 -9.35
N PHE A 427 -4.25 37.00 -8.40
CA PHE A 427 -4.57 37.16 -6.98
C PHE A 427 -5.13 38.56 -6.68
N PHE A 428 -4.53 39.61 -7.25
CA PHE A 428 -4.99 40.99 -7.07
C PHE A 428 -6.29 41.31 -7.82
N GLN A 429 -6.79 40.40 -8.66
CA GLN A 429 -8.04 40.54 -9.39
C GLN A 429 -9.25 39.96 -8.63
N LEU A 430 -9.01 39.34 -7.47
CA LEU A 430 -10.07 38.89 -6.57
C LEU A 430 -10.78 40.09 -5.91
N ASP A 431 -12.05 39.92 -5.54
CA ASP A 431 -12.84 40.99 -4.93
C ASP A 431 -12.30 41.39 -3.54
N GLU A 432 -11.91 40.40 -2.71
CA GLU A 432 -11.37 40.61 -1.35
C GLU A 432 -10.11 39.75 -1.10
N PRO A 433 -8.97 40.02 -1.78
CA PRO A 433 -7.81 39.10 -1.80
C PRO A 433 -7.18 38.90 -0.42
N LYS A 434 -7.10 39.95 0.40
CA LYS A 434 -6.56 39.88 1.77
C LYS A 434 -7.38 38.93 2.65
N LYS A 435 -8.71 39.14 2.66
CA LYS A 435 -9.65 38.35 3.45
C LYS A 435 -9.67 36.89 3.01
N ILE A 436 -9.69 36.63 1.70
CA ILE A 436 -9.62 35.27 1.15
C ILE A 436 -8.33 34.58 1.59
N LEU A 437 -7.19 35.28 1.55
CA LEU A 437 -5.93 34.73 2.04
C LEU A 437 -6.03 34.38 3.53
N GLU A 438 -6.45 35.31 4.38
CA GLU A 438 -6.56 35.10 5.83
C GLU A 438 -7.49 33.91 6.17
N GLU A 439 -8.64 33.82 5.50
CA GLU A 439 -9.57 32.69 5.62
C GLU A 439 -8.93 31.35 5.25
N LYS A 440 -8.00 31.33 4.28
CA LYS A 440 -7.29 30.13 3.83
C LYS A 440 -6.06 29.82 4.68
N LEU A 441 -5.38 30.83 5.20
CA LEU A 441 -4.22 30.67 6.06
C LEU A 441 -4.56 30.08 7.43
N ARG A 442 -5.84 30.05 7.84
CA ARG A 442 -6.27 29.31 9.04
C ARG A 442 -5.86 27.82 9.03
N TYR A 443 -5.63 27.24 7.86
CA TYR A 443 -5.18 25.84 7.75
C TYR A 443 -3.67 25.68 7.94
N TYR A 444 -2.92 26.79 7.93
CA TYR A 444 -1.49 26.82 8.18
C TYR A 444 -1.24 27.15 9.65
N SER A 445 -0.45 26.33 10.33
CA SER A 445 -0.08 26.56 11.73
C SER A 445 1.20 27.40 11.85
N CYS A 446 2.08 27.32 10.86
CA CYS A 446 3.31 28.11 10.79
C CYS A 446 3.68 28.46 9.34
N LEU A 447 4.56 29.44 9.18
CA LEU A 447 5.15 29.80 7.90
C LEU A 447 6.67 29.79 8.00
N THR A 448 7.31 29.31 6.93
CA THR A 448 8.77 29.27 6.80
C THR A 448 9.20 30.33 5.78
N LYS A 449 10.12 31.21 6.14
CA LYS A 449 10.68 32.21 5.23
C LYS A 449 11.31 31.52 4.02
N ASN A 450 11.18 32.16 2.85
CA ASN A 450 11.58 31.67 1.54
C ASN A 450 10.79 30.44 1.03
N SER A 451 9.84 29.90 1.80
CA SER A 451 8.96 28.83 1.31
C SER A 451 7.93 29.35 0.32
N THR A 452 7.46 28.46 -0.55
CA THR A 452 6.29 28.70 -1.39
C THR A 452 5.10 27.97 -0.77
N ILE A 453 4.04 28.71 -0.42
CA ILE A 453 2.76 28.16 0.05
C ILE A 453 1.71 28.23 -1.06
N CYS A 454 0.60 27.51 -0.90
CA CYS A 454 -0.45 27.40 -1.90
C CYS A 454 -1.83 27.43 -1.25
N ILE A 455 -2.75 28.25 -1.76
CA ILE A 455 -4.16 28.24 -1.35
C ILE A 455 -5.06 27.91 -2.54
N PHE A 456 -6.19 27.28 -2.27
CA PHE A 456 -7.20 26.96 -3.27
C PHE A 456 -8.44 27.84 -3.11
N HIS A 457 -8.81 28.55 -4.18
CA HIS A 457 -10.01 29.37 -4.21
C HIS A 457 -10.57 29.44 -5.64
N ASN A 458 -11.90 29.35 -5.80
CA ASN A 458 -12.59 29.41 -7.10
C ASN A 458 -11.98 28.50 -8.18
N ASN A 459 -11.67 27.24 -7.84
CA ASN A 459 -11.04 26.26 -8.73
C ASN A 459 -9.66 26.69 -9.27
N PHE A 460 -8.95 27.55 -8.54
CA PHE A 460 -7.62 28.02 -8.89
C PHE A 460 -6.66 27.90 -7.70
N ASP A 461 -5.44 27.44 -7.99
CA ASP A 461 -4.33 27.38 -7.05
C ASP A 461 -3.53 28.69 -7.09
N TYR A 462 -3.53 29.44 -5.99
CA TYR A 462 -2.73 30.65 -5.84
C TYR A 462 -1.48 30.35 -5.00
N TYR A 463 -0.32 30.68 -5.56
CA TYR A 463 0.99 30.43 -4.94
C TYR A 463 1.59 31.72 -4.40
N PHE A 464 2.26 31.62 -3.25
CA PHE A 464 2.90 32.76 -2.59
C PHE A 464 4.26 32.35 -2.05
N ASP A 465 5.25 33.20 -2.27
CA ASP A 465 6.51 33.11 -1.55
C ASP A 465 6.44 33.88 -0.24
N VAL A 466 6.93 33.28 0.84
CA VAL A 466 7.04 33.94 2.14
C VAL A 466 8.33 34.76 2.16
N VAL A 467 8.20 36.08 2.00
CA VAL A 467 9.35 36.98 1.85
C VAL A 467 9.97 37.33 3.19
N LYS A 468 9.12 37.66 4.18
CA LYS A 468 9.55 38.13 5.49
C LYS A 468 8.54 37.74 6.55
N ILE A 469 9.04 37.40 7.73
CA ILE A 469 8.25 37.09 8.92
C ILE A 469 8.85 37.88 10.07
N ASP A 470 8.04 38.66 10.78
CA ASP A 470 8.43 39.27 12.05
C ASP A 470 7.70 38.57 13.19
N SER A 471 8.41 38.30 14.30
CA SER A 471 7.82 37.85 15.57
C SER A 471 7.78 39.01 16.56
N GLU A 472 7.21 38.79 17.75
CA GLU A 472 7.23 39.78 18.83
C GLU A 472 8.66 40.16 19.25
N LYS A 473 9.59 39.21 19.21
CA LYS A 473 10.94 39.37 19.76
C LYS A 473 11.98 39.72 18.71
N LYS A 474 11.77 39.28 17.46
CA LYS A 474 12.77 39.37 16.40
C LYS A 474 12.12 39.72 15.07
N LYS A 475 12.80 40.57 14.31
CA LYS A 475 12.43 40.84 12.92
C LYS A 475 13.12 39.86 11.99
N ASP A 476 12.47 39.59 10.87
CA ASP A 476 12.98 38.77 9.77
C ASP A 476 13.44 37.36 10.19
N VAL A 477 12.58 36.69 10.96
CA VAL A 477 12.81 35.33 11.45
C VAL A 477 12.62 34.29 10.35
N GLU A 478 13.27 33.15 10.52
CA GLU A 478 13.14 32.01 9.60
C GLU A 478 11.75 31.37 9.64
N VAL A 479 11.14 31.29 10.82
CA VAL A 479 9.86 30.63 11.03
C VAL A 479 9.14 31.30 12.19
N ALA A 480 7.81 31.36 12.10
CA ALA A 480 6.94 31.69 13.21
C ALA A 480 5.61 30.95 13.08
N SER A 481 4.94 30.75 14.20
CA SER A 481 3.56 30.25 14.22
C SER A 481 2.60 31.37 13.84
N ILE A 482 1.61 31.04 13.03
CA ILE A 482 0.50 31.92 12.66
C ILE A 482 -0.85 31.38 13.16
N GLN A 483 -0.81 30.29 13.91
CA GLN A 483 -2.00 29.65 14.45
C GLN A 483 -2.55 30.46 15.63
N ASP A 484 -3.86 30.66 15.64
CA ASP A 484 -4.57 31.32 16.75
C ASP A 484 -3.96 32.68 17.14
N ALA A 485 -3.47 33.43 16.13
CA ALA A 485 -2.72 34.67 16.30
C ALA A 485 -3.22 35.77 15.36
N ASP A 486 -3.21 37.01 15.85
CA ASP A 486 -3.54 38.21 15.06
C ASP A 486 -2.32 38.65 14.24
N VAL A 487 -2.10 37.98 13.11
CA VAL A 487 -0.96 38.23 12.21
C VAL A 487 -1.35 39.22 11.12
N ILE A 488 -0.56 40.28 10.94
CA ILE A 488 -0.76 41.23 9.84
C ILE A 488 -0.16 40.65 8.55
N PHE A 489 -0.99 40.45 7.52
CA PHE A 489 -0.54 40.00 6.20
C PHE A 489 -0.45 41.16 5.19
N ASP A 490 0.74 41.33 4.62
CA ASP A 490 1.02 42.29 3.57
C ASP A 490 1.60 41.63 2.32
N PHE A 491 1.50 42.35 1.20
CA PHE A 491 1.84 41.84 -0.12
C PHE A 491 2.83 42.75 -0.82
N VAL A 492 3.78 42.13 -1.52
CA VAL A 492 4.58 42.81 -2.55
C VAL A 492 4.03 42.48 -3.94
N LYS A 493 4.55 43.18 -4.95
CA LYS A 493 4.21 42.93 -6.36
C LYS A 493 4.42 41.46 -6.73
N GLU A 494 3.58 40.94 -7.62
CA GLU A 494 3.64 39.58 -8.12
C GLU A 494 5.03 39.21 -8.65
N LYS A 495 5.43 37.95 -8.44
CA LYS A 495 6.73 37.43 -8.86
C LYS A 495 6.82 37.24 -10.37
N TYR A 496 5.72 36.79 -10.99
CA TYR A 496 5.63 36.56 -12.42
C TYR A 496 4.50 37.42 -13.03
N PRO A 497 4.78 38.15 -14.12
CA PRO A 497 3.87 39.15 -14.70
C PRO A 497 2.66 38.57 -15.45
#